data_AF-A0A941R3A1-F1
#
_entry.id   AF-A0A941R3A1-F1
#
_cell.length_a   1.000
_cell.length_b   1.000
_cell.length_c   1.000
_cell.angle_alpha   90.00
_cell.angle_beta   90.00
_cell.angle_gamma   90.00
#
_symmetry.space_group_name_H-M   'P 1'
#
loop_
_entity.id
_entity.type
_entity.pdbx_description
1 polymer ?
#
loop_
_entity_poly.entity_id
_entity_poly.type
_entity_poly.pdbx_seq_one_letter_code
_entity_poly.pdbx_strand_id
1 'polypeptide(L)'
;MGTRIYFLKPKSDLSLAQHLERDYPEFRDWMIIENLKSQKEDNEDRISLGLQQFLEDNEYYSTEIKVNQNIIDELVSAYLLAYCDLGPGQSNFELVGPLLNRFRYEELSKSVKSLGDPHLIQIFKYLLGGRSLLNNAPFSPSFEQSTGWWTPDEQDFIVKHLGQLRLSYEESELVHSLVEFINELEPKSDLIIVAENN
;
A
#
# COMPACT_ATOMS: atom_id res chain seq x y z
N MET A 1 19.48 -8.11 -5.05
CA MET A 1 18.38 -8.53 -4.16
C MET A 1 17.10 -8.26 -4.94
N GLY A 2 16.15 -9.19 -4.98
CA GLY A 2 14.93 -9.03 -5.79
C GLY A 2 13.93 -8.09 -5.11
N THR A 3 13.15 -7.39 -5.94
CA THR A 3 12.02 -6.53 -5.57
C THR A 3 11.08 -7.24 -4.60
N ARG A 4 10.75 -6.59 -3.49
CA ARG A 4 9.94 -7.18 -2.41
C ARG A 4 8.53 -6.64 -2.43
N ILE A 5 7.62 -7.50 -1.98
CA ILE A 5 6.26 -7.11 -1.58
C ILE A 5 6.15 -7.42 -0.09
N TYR A 6 5.72 -6.44 0.68
CA TYR A 6 5.49 -6.57 2.11
C TYR A 6 4.13 -6.00 2.49
N PHE A 7 3.62 -6.44 3.64
CA PHE A 7 2.30 -6.07 4.12
C PHE A 7 2.41 -5.27 5.41
N LEU A 8 1.59 -4.22 5.52
CA LEU A 8 1.43 -3.44 6.74
C LEU A 8 0.01 -3.62 7.27
N LYS A 9 -0.11 -3.86 8.58
CA LYS A 9 -1.39 -3.89 9.29
C LYS A 9 -1.50 -2.65 10.18
N PRO A 10 -2.62 -1.90 10.13
CA PRO A 10 -2.94 -0.92 11.16
C PRO A 10 -2.96 -1.55 12.55
N LYS A 11 -2.38 -0.87 13.56
CA LYS A 11 -2.51 -1.28 14.97
C LYS A 11 -3.84 -0.85 15.62
N SER A 12 -4.73 -0.25 14.84
CA SER A 12 -6.05 0.21 15.27
C SER A 12 -7.11 -0.24 14.26
N ASP A 13 -8.39 -0.09 14.59
CA ASP A 13 -9.50 -0.46 13.70
C ASP A 13 -9.77 0.58 12.59
N LEU A 14 -8.88 1.58 12.44
CA LEU A 14 -9.00 2.61 11.42
C LEU A 14 -8.50 2.12 10.06
N SER A 15 -9.19 2.52 8.99
CA SER A 15 -8.75 2.33 7.61
C SER A 15 -7.51 3.17 7.29
N LEU A 16 -6.83 2.86 6.18
CA LEU A 16 -5.71 3.69 5.70
C LEU A 16 -6.13 5.16 5.50
N ALA A 17 -7.30 5.39 4.91
CA ALA A 17 -7.84 6.73 4.71
C ALA A 17 -8.06 7.47 6.04
N GLN A 18 -8.66 6.80 7.03
CA GLN A 18 -8.91 7.38 8.35
C GLN A 18 -7.62 7.70 9.10
N HIS A 19 -6.60 6.83 8.99
CA HIS A 19 -5.28 7.09 9.54
C HIS A 19 -4.66 8.35 8.91
N LEU A 20 -4.65 8.43 7.58
CA LEU A 20 -4.11 9.58 6.86
C LEU A 20 -4.86 10.87 7.22
N GLU A 21 -6.20 10.87 7.20
CA GLU A 21 -7.01 12.04 7.57
C GLU A 21 -6.74 12.51 9.02
N ARG A 22 -6.65 11.57 9.97
CA ARG A 22 -6.40 11.87 11.39
C ARG A 22 -5.00 12.45 11.62
N ASP A 23 -4.00 11.84 11.00
CA ASP A 23 -2.58 12.15 11.25
C ASP A 23 -2.05 13.26 10.32
N TYR A 24 -2.85 13.67 9.32
CA TYR A 24 -2.43 14.63 8.28
C TYR A 24 -1.81 15.93 8.81
N PRO A 25 -2.35 16.62 9.83
CA PRO A 25 -1.76 17.89 10.26
C PRO A 25 -0.31 17.73 10.77
N GLU A 26 -0.05 16.69 11.57
CA GLU A 26 1.29 16.39 12.09
C GLU A 26 2.21 15.88 10.98
N PHE A 27 1.70 14.97 10.15
CA PHE A 27 2.40 14.47 8.97
C PHE A 27 2.83 15.61 8.03
N ARG A 28 1.93 16.54 7.72
CA ARG A 28 2.17 17.70 6.84
C ARG A 28 3.33 18.54 7.36
N ASP A 29 3.26 18.96 8.62
CA ASP A 29 4.27 19.81 9.24
C ASP A 29 5.63 19.09 9.29
N TRP A 30 5.62 17.81 9.68
CA TRP A 30 6.83 16.99 9.71
C TRP A 30 7.45 16.85 8.32
N MET A 31 6.64 16.52 7.30
CA MET A 31 7.12 16.27 5.94
C MET A 31 7.69 17.54 5.28
N ILE A 32 7.06 18.70 5.50
CA ILE A 32 7.60 19.99 5.03
C ILE A 32 8.97 20.26 5.67
N ILE A 33 9.10 20.07 6.99
CA ILE A 33 10.37 20.27 7.70
C ILE A 33 11.44 19.33 7.17
N GLU A 34 11.12 18.04 7.03
CA GLU A 34 12.06 17.02 6.57
C GLU A 34 12.48 17.22 5.11
N ASN A 35 11.57 17.65 4.23
CA ASN A 35 11.91 18.01 2.85
C ASN A 35 12.88 19.19 2.81
N LEU A 36 12.60 20.26 3.59
CA LEU A 36 13.48 21.43 3.67
C LEU A 36 14.86 21.11 4.27
N LYS A 37 14.96 20.15 5.18
CA LYS A 37 16.26 19.67 5.70
C LYS A 37 17.03 18.92 4.62
N SER A 38 16.39 17.96 3.94
CA SER A 38 17.03 17.18 2.89
C SER A 38 17.55 18.05 1.73
N GLN A 39 16.78 19.06 1.32
CA GLN A 39 17.23 20.05 0.32
C GLN A 39 18.49 20.83 0.76
N LYS A 40 18.64 21.11 2.06
CA LYS A 40 19.77 21.87 2.60
C LYS A 40 21.00 21.01 2.85
N GLU A 41 20.80 19.79 3.34
CA GLU A 41 21.87 18.90 3.80
C GLU A 41 22.37 17.99 2.67
N ASP A 42 21.45 17.47 1.86
CA ASP A 42 21.72 16.45 0.85
C ASP A 42 21.53 16.96 -0.59
N ASN A 43 20.93 18.15 -0.78
CA ASN A 43 20.54 18.69 -2.08
C ASN A 43 19.60 17.74 -2.86
N GLU A 44 18.69 17.09 -2.14
CA GLU A 44 17.69 16.16 -2.67
C GLU A 44 16.28 16.56 -2.21
N ASP A 45 15.31 16.36 -3.10
CA ASP A 45 13.88 16.52 -2.79
C ASP A 45 13.31 15.18 -2.32
N ARG A 46 12.71 15.15 -1.13
CA ARG A 46 12.02 13.95 -0.60
C ARG A 46 10.62 13.77 -1.19
N ILE A 47 10.01 14.87 -1.62
CA ILE A 47 8.69 14.91 -2.24
C ILE A 47 8.73 15.84 -3.44
N SER A 48 7.85 15.60 -4.40
CA SER A 48 7.69 16.44 -5.59
C SER A 48 7.21 17.84 -5.20
N LEU A 49 7.53 18.81 -6.06
CA LEU A 49 7.03 20.18 -5.92
C LEU A 49 5.49 20.22 -5.86
N GLY A 50 4.81 19.31 -6.57
CA GLY A 50 3.35 19.24 -6.57
C GLY A 50 2.79 18.80 -5.21
N LEU A 51 3.40 17.80 -4.58
CA LEU A 51 3.01 17.41 -3.22
C LEU A 51 3.41 18.46 -2.19
N GLN A 52 4.59 19.10 -2.32
CA GLN A 52 4.99 20.18 -1.43
C GLN A 52 3.97 21.32 -1.45
N GLN A 53 3.61 21.82 -2.64
CA GLN A 53 2.58 22.87 -2.79
C GLN A 53 1.24 22.43 -2.20
N PHE A 54 0.84 21.18 -2.43
CA PHE A 54 -0.37 20.63 -1.84
C PHE A 54 -0.35 20.67 -0.30
N LEU A 55 0.76 20.28 0.33
CA LEU A 55 0.91 20.31 1.79
C LEU A 55 0.93 21.74 2.34
N GLU A 56 1.51 22.70 1.61
CA GLU A 56 1.54 24.12 2.02
C GLU A 56 0.16 24.79 1.90
N ASP A 57 -0.61 24.44 0.87
CA ASP A 57 -1.92 25.05 0.58
C ASP A 57 -3.07 24.44 1.38
N ASN A 58 -2.92 23.22 1.90
CA ASN A 58 -4.01 22.48 2.55
C ASN A 58 -3.70 22.20 4.02
N GLU A 59 -4.44 22.85 4.92
CA GLU A 59 -4.28 22.60 6.34
C GLU A 59 -4.82 21.23 6.79
N TYR A 60 -5.80 20.71 6.05
CA TYR A 60 -6.49 19.45 6.36
C TYR A 60 -6.63 18.60 5.11
N TYR A 61 -6.61 17.29 5.30
CA TYR A 61 -6.88 16.32 4.24
C TYR A 61 -8.24 15.68 4.45
N SER A 62 -8.92 15.45 3.33
CA SER A 62 -10.11 14.61 3.25
C SER A 62 -10.09 13.88 1.92
N THR A 63 -10.61 12.66 1.90
CA THR A 63 -10.84 11.86 0.68
C THR A 63 -11.74 12.55 -0.35
N GLU A 64 -12.50 13.58 0.02
CA GLU A 64 -13.37 14.36 -0.88
C GLU A 64 -12.65 15.50 -1.63
N ILE A 65 -11.38 15.76 -1.32
CA ILE A 65 -10.60 16.84 -1.97
C ILE A 65 -10.45 16.56 -3.48
N LYS A 66 -10.74 17.59 -4.28
CA LYS A 66 -10.51 17.57 -5.74
C LYS A 66 -9.07 17.90 -6.05
N VAL A 67 -8.23 16.88 -6.11
CA VAL A 67 -6.81 16.98 -6.45
C VAL A 67 -6.42 15.93 -7.49
N ASN A 68 -5.28 16.13 -8.15
CA ASN A 68 -4.74 15.15 -9.07
C ASN A 68 -4.41 13.85 -8.33
N GLN A 69 -4.76 12.71 -8.92
CA GLN A 69 -4.48 11.38 -8.39
C GLN A 69 -3.00 11.19 -8.03
N ASN A 70 -2.08 11.70 -8.87
CA ASN A 70 -0.64 11.55 -8.62
C ASN A 70 -0.21 12.18 -7.29
N ILE A 71 -0.86 13.28 -6.87
CA ILE A 71 -0.56 13.94 -5.59
C ILE A 71 -1.07 13.07 -4.43
N ILE A 72 -2.25 12.46 -4.56
CA ILE A 72 -2.78 11.53 -3.53
C ILE A 72 -1.92 10.28 -3.44
N ASP A 73 -1.53 9.72 -4.56
CA ASP A 73 -0.71 8.51 -4.60
C ASP A 73 0.66 8.80 -3.95
N GLU A 74 1.27 9.94 -4.28
CA GLU A 74 2.50 10.39 -3.62
C GLU A 74 2.32 10.68 -2.13
N LEU A 75 1.21 11.34 -1.74
CA LEU A 75 0.86 11.64 -0.35
C LEU A 75 0.79 10.35 0.48
N VAL A 76 0.13 9.32 -0.04
CA VAL A 76 0.00 8.01 0.62
C VAL A 76 1.36 7.33 0.76
N SER A 77 2.18 7.33 -0.29
CA SER A 77 3.54 6.80 -0.24
C SER A 77 4.40 7.52 0.79
N ALA A 78 4.41 8.85 0.80
CA ALA A 78 5.17 9.64 1.77
C ALA A 78 4.68 9.39 3.21
N TYR A 79 3.37 9.28 3.41
CA TYR A 79 2.79 8.98 4.70
C TYR A 79 3.23 7.61 5.24
N LEU A 80 3.17 6.55 4.41
CA LEU A 80 3.54 5.20 4.85
C LEU A 80 5.05 5.02 4.98
N LEU A 81 5.81 5.48 3.99
CA LEU A 81 7.22 5.10 3.82
C LEU A 81 8.19 6.10 4.46
N ALA A 82 7.78 7.34 4.70
CA ALA A 82 8.59 8.31 5.42
C ALA A 82 8.04 8.49 6.84
N TYR A 83 6.78 8.90 6.96
CA TYR A 83 6.24 9.26 8.27
C TYR A 83 5.95 8.05 9.18
N CYS A 84 5.37 6.98 8.64
CA CYS A 84 5.08 5.79 9.41
C CYS A 84 6.25 4.81 9.53
N ASP A 85 7.27 4.89 8.67
CA ASP A 85 8.45 4.02 8.77
C ASP A 85 9.59 4.69 9.56
N LEU A 86 9.82 6.00 9.36
CA LEU A 86 10.97 6.73 9.91
C LEU A 86 10.59 7.87 10.85
N GLY A 87 9.31 8.27 10.87
CA GLY A 87 8.83 9.46 11.57
C GLY A 87 8.00 9.18 12.84
N PRO A 88 7.30 10.21 13.34
CA PRO A 88 6.42 10.09 14.51
C PRO A 88 5.29 9.05 14.36
N GLY A 89 4.91 8.71 13.13
CA GLY A 89 3.86 7.75 12.82
C GLY A 89 4.25 6.27 13.00
N GLN A 90 5.48 5.95 13.42
CA GLN A 90 5.99 4.56 13.57
C GLN A 90 5.10 3.62 14.39
N SER A 91 4.27 4.14 15.29
CA SER A 91 3.35 3.33 16.07
C SER A 91 2.07 2.94 15.31
N ASN A 92 1.76 3.53 14.16
CA ASN A 92 0.47 3.36 13.49
C ASN A 92 0.30 2.00 12.80
N PHE A 93 1.39 1.47 12.24
CA PHE A 93 1.37 0.25 11.45
C PHE A 93 2.40 -0.76 11.96
N GLU A 94 2.18 -2.03 11.64
CA GLU A 94 3.14 -3.11 11.86
C GLU A 94 3.36 -3.90 10.58
N LEU A 95 4.61 -4.29 10.37
CA LEU A 95 5.00 -5.19 9.30
C LEU A 95 4.51 -6.61 9.61
N VAL A 96 3.73 -7.19 8.70
CA VAL A 96 3.12 -8.50 8.87
C VAL A 96 3.30 -9.40 7.64
N GLY A 97 3.05 -10.69 7.84
CA GLY A 97 2.91 -11.65 6.76
C GLY A 97 4.21 -12.07 6.08
N PRO A 98 4.10 -12.84 4.99
CA PRO A 98 5.26 -13.36 4.30
C PRO A 98 5.88 -12.28 3.42
N LEU A 99 7.13 -11.89 3.74
CA LEU A 99 7.95 -11.05 2.87
C LEU A 99 8.48 -11.92 1.72
N LEU A 100 7.82 -11.83 0.56
CA LEU A 100 8.17 -12.65 -0.60
C LEU A 100 8.64 -11.79 -1.76
N ASN A 101 9.48 -12.39 -2.59
CA ASN A 101 9.94 -11.76 -3.82
C ASN A 101 8.75 -11.56 -4.79
N ARG A 102 8.72 -10.40 -5.45
CA ARG A 102 7.72 -10.00 -6.44
C ARG A 102 7.45 -11.09 -7.49
N PHE A 103 8.50 -11.77 -7.96
CA PHE A 103 8.38 -12.86 -8.94
C PHE A 103 7.40 -13.97 -8.53
N ARG A 104 7.37 -14.37 -7.25
CA ARG A 104 6.43 -15.40 -6.76
C ARG A 104 4.98 -14.95 -6.89
N TYR A 105 4.73 -13.67 -6.61
CA TYR A 105 3.42 -13.08 -6.76
C TYR A 105 3.01 -12.86 -8.22
N GLU A 106 3.98 -12.62 -9.12
CA GLU A 106 3.74 -12.55 -10.56
C GLU A 106 3.33 -13.90 -11.14
N GLU A 107 3.95 -15.00 -10.71
CA GLU A 107 3.54 -16.36 -11.07
C GLU A 107 2.12 -16.66 -10.58
N LEU A 108 1.85 -16.41 -9.29
CA LEU A 108 0.50 -16.57 -8.75
C LEU A 108 -0.53 -15.71 -9.50
N SER A 109 -0.18 -14.47 -9.85
CA SER A 109 -1.06 -13.58 -10.62
C SER A 109 -1.36 -14.11 -12.03
N LYS A 110 -0.43 -14.86 -12.66
CA LYS A 110 -0.70 -15.54 -13.95
C LYS A 110 -1.70 -16.69 -13.76
N SER A 111 -1.55 -17.47 -12.69
CA SER A 111 -2.47 -18.55 -12.35
C SER A 111 -3.87 -18.04 -11.99
N VAL A 112 -3.98 -16.95 -11.22
CA VAL A 112 -5.26 -16.26 -10.97
C VAL A 112 -5.92 -15.78 -12.26
N LYS A 113 -5.15 -15.21 -13.21
CA LYS A 113 -5.70 -14.79 -14.51
C LYS A 113 -6.33 -15.94 -15.30
N SER A 114 -5.81 -17.16 -15.16
CA SER A 114 -6.35 -18.34 -15.85
C SER A 114 -7.74 -18.78 -15.37
N LEU A 115 -8.16 -18.37 -14.16
CA LEU A 115 -9.49 -18.67 -13.62
C LEU A 115 -10.61 -17.92 -14.32
N GLY A 116 -10.30 -16.79 -14.96
CA GLY A 116 -11.29 -15.95 -15.63
C GLY A 116 -12.26 -15.22 -14.70
N ASP A 117 -12.04 -15.23 -13.38
CA ASP A 117 -12.80 -14.41 -12.42
C ASP A 117 -12.30 -12.94 -12.48
N PRO A 118 -13.08 -12.00 -13.05
CA PRO A 118 -12.62 -10.64 -13.24
C PRO A 118 -12.38 -9.90 -11.92
N HIS A 119 -13.10 -10.26 -10.86
CA HIS A 119 -12.98 -9.61 -9.56
C HIS A 119 -11.71 -10.07 -8.85
N LEU A 120 -11.44 -11.37 -8.81
CA LEU A 120 -10.20 -11.90 -8.25
C LEU A 120 -8.98 -11.36 -8.99
N ILE A 121 -9.05 -11.30 -10.33
CA ILE A 121 -8.00 -10.73 -11.17
C ILE A 121 -7.74 -9.26 -10.81
N GLN A 122 -8.80 -8.49 -10.55
CA GLN A 122 -8.66 -7.08 -10.20
C GLN A 122 -8.03 -6.90 -8.82
N ILE A 123 -8.46 -7.67 -7.81
CA ILE A 123 -7.89 -7.64 -6.46
C ILE A 123 -6.38 -7.99 -6.49
N PHE A 124 -6.00 -8.99 -7.29
CA PHE A 124 -4.60 -9.38 -7.45
C PHE A 124 -3.75 -8.36 -8.21
N LYS A 125 -4.35 -7.51 -9.06
CA LYS A 125 -3.59 -6.40 -9.67
C LYS A 125 -3.13 -5.39 -8.63
N TYR A 126 -3.91 -5.16 -7.58
CA TYR A 126 -3.52 -4.24 -6.49
C TYR A 126 -2.27 -4.70 -5.76
N LEU A 127 -1.98 -5.99 -5.76
CA LEU A 127 -0.80 -6.55 -5.12
C LEU A 127 0.51 -6.16 -5.81
N LEU A 128 0.50 -5.98 -7.13
CA LEU A 128 1.70 -5.63 -7.92
C LEU A 128 1.74 -4.19 -8.40
N GLY A 129 0.58 -3.56 -8.57
CA GLY A 129 0.45 -2.23 -9.15
C GLY A 129 -0.22 -1.21 -8.25
N GLY A 130 -0.61 -1.59 -7.04
CA GLY A 130 -1.29 -0.70 -6.09
C GLY A 130 -2.67 -0.24 -6.54
N ARG A 131 -3.28 0.64 -5.74
CA ARG A 131 -4.49 1.39 -6.09
C ARG A 131 -4.51 2.76 -5.42
N SER A 132 -5.15 3.74 -6.05
CA SER A 132 -5.28 5.08 -5.50
C SER A 132 -6.40 5.19 -4.46
N LEU A 133 -6.15 5.88 -3.33
CA LEU A 133 -7.19 6.23 -2.36
C LEU A 133 -8.28 7.14 -2.95
N LEU A 134 -7.99 7.87 -4.02
CA LEU A 134 -8.94 8.83 -4.59
C LEU A 134 -10.12 8.15 -5.30
N ASN A 135 -9.87 7.05 -6.00
CA ASN A 135 -10.82 6.50 -6.97
C ASN A 135 -10.67 4.98 -7.21
N ASN A 136 -9.82 4.27 -6.47
CA ASN A 136 -9.46 2.86 -6.69
C ASN A 136 -8.88 2.53 -8.07
N ALA A 137 -8.51 3.55 -8.86
CA ALA A 137 -7.80 3.37 -10.12
C ALA A 137 -6.38 2.85 -9.84
N PRO A 138 -5.67 2.33 -10.86
CA PRO A 138 -4.27 1.94 -10.71
C PRO A 138 -3.44 3.06 -10.09
N PHE A 139 -2.58 2.69 -9.14
CA PHE A 139 -1.68 3.64 -8.50
C PHE A 139 -0.74 4.23 -9.55
N SER A 140 -0.52 5.53 -9.48
CA SER A 140 0.45 6.24 -10.32
C SER A 140 1.73 6.39 -9.50
N PRO A 141 2.71 5.49 -9.65
CA PRO A 141 3.92 5.53 -8.85
C PRO A 141 4.69 6.82 -9.13
N SER A 142 4.88 7.62 -8.09
CA SER A 142 5.76 8.79 -8.07
C SER A 142 7.22 8.41 -7.76
N PHE A 143 7.44 7.21 -7.21
CA PHE A 143 8.75 6.66 -6.84
C PHE A 143 8.89 5.20 -7.33
N GLU A 144 10.01 4.56 -7.00
CA GLU A 144 10.27 3.12 -7.20
C GLU A 144 9.35 2.20 -6.37
N GLN A 145 8.18 2.66 -5.92
CA GLN A 145 7.27 1.88 -5.08
C GLN A 145 5.82 2.20 -5.41
N SER A 146 4.95 1.20 -5.25
CA SER A 146 3.49 1.34 -5.37
C SER A 146 2.82 0.87 -4.10
N THR A 147 1.75 1.55 -3.73
CA THR A 147 0.94 1.21 -2.56
C THR A 147 -0.44 0.74 -3.00
N GLY A 148 -0.89 -0.38 -2.45
CA GLY A 148 -2.26 -0.86 -2.53
C GLY A 148 -2.75 -1.27 -1.15
N TRP A 149 -3.98 -1.76 -1.07
CA TRP A 149 -4.46 -2.45 0.12
C TRP A 149 -5.55 -3.44 -0.29
N TRP A 150 -5.86 -4.37 0.61
CA TRP A 150 -7.05 -5.20 0.56
C TRP A 150 -7.95 -4.88 1.74
N THR A 151 -9.22 -4.61 1.48
CA THR A 151 -10.22 -4.48 2.53
C THR A 151 -10.51 -5.85 3.17
N PRO A 152 -11.14 -5.90 4.37
CA PRO A 152 -11.57 -7.16 4.97
C PRO A 152 -12.43 -8.03 4.03
N ASP A 153 -13.34 -7.41 3.27
CA ASP A 153 -14.18 -8.13 2.30
C ASP A 153 -13.34 -8.72 1.15
N GLU A 154 -12.34 -7.99 0.66
CA GLU A 154 -11.42 -8.48 -0.37
C GLU A 154 -10.56 -9.62 0.17
N GLN A 155 -10.13 -9.56 1.42
CA GLN A 155 -9.40 -10.64 2.10
C GLN A 155 -10.22 -11.92 2.20
N ASP A 156 -11.49 -11.82 2.61
CA ASP A 156 -12.43 -12.95 2.64
C ASP A 156 -12.66 -13.52 1.24
N PHE A 157 -12.79 -12.65 0.24
CA PHE A 157 -12.95 -13.05 -1.15
C PHE A 157 -11.72 -13.82 -1.66
N ILE A 158 -10.51 -13.33 -1.35
CA ILE A 158 -9.25 -14.01 -1.68
C ILE A 158 -9.22 -15.40 -1.07
N VAL A 159 -9.44 -15.53 0.25
CA VAL A 159 -9.40 -16.82 0.97
C VAL A 159 -10.36 -17.83 0.35
N LYS A 160 -11.59 -17.39 0.04
CA LYS A 160 -12.63 -18.26 -0.53
C LYS A 160 -12.30 -18.78 -1.93
N HIS A 161 -11.67 -17.96 -2.77
CA HIS A 161 -11.44 -18.31 -4.19
C HIS A 161 -10.07 -18.93 -4.43
N LEU A 162 -9.04 -18.56 -3.66
CA LEU A 162 -7.73 -19.18 -3.79
C LEU A 162 -7.75 -20.67 -3.42
N GLY A 163 -8.57 -21.07 -2.45
CA GLY A 163 -8.74 -22.49 -2.08
C GLY A 163 -9.34 -23.36 -3.19
N GLN A 164 -9.82 -22.77 -4.29
CA GLN A 164 -10.39 -23.48 -5.45
C GLN A 164 -9.39 -23.68 -6.58
N LEU A 165 -8.20 -23.08 -6.49
CA LEU A 165 -7.17 -23.17 -7.51
C LEU A 165 -6.55 -24.57 -7.57
N ARG A 166 -6.37 -25.11 -8.78
CA ARG A 166 -5.47 -26.23 -9.04
C ARG A 166 -4.11 -25.68 -9.41
N LEU A 167 -3.16 -25.77 -8.49
CA LEU A 167 -1.86 -25.12 -8.59
C LEU A 167 -0.73 -26.14 -8.73
N SER A 168 0.42 -25.68 -9.21
CA SER A 168 1.67 -26.43 -8.99
C SER A 168 1.96 -26.55 -7.48
N TYR A 169 2.87 -27.44 -7.10
CA TYR A 169 3.24 -27.63 -5.69
C TYR A 169 3.73 -26.32 -5.05
N GLU A 170 4.62 -25.59 -5.74
CA GLU A 170 5.21 -24.33 -5.23
C GLU A 170 4.16 -23.20 -5.11
N GLU A 171 3.25 -23.09 -6.07
CA GLU A 171 2.13 -22.14 -5.99
C GLU A 171 1.12 -22.54 -4.91
N SER A 172 0.95 -23.83 -4.66
CA SER A 172 0.10 -24.33 -3.57
C SER A 172 0.67 -23.96 -2.21
N GLU A 173 1.99 -24.05 -2.00
CA GLU A 173 2.64 -23.60 -0.77
C GLU A 173 2.48 -22.08 -0.56
N LEU A 174 2.62 -21.30 -1.64
CA LEU A 174 2.41 -19.85 -1.60
C LEU A 174 0.97 -19.50 -1.23
N VAL A 175 -0.01 -20.13 -1.89
CA VAL A 175 -1.43 -19.91 -1.62
C VAL A 175 -1.79 -20.35 -0.21
N HIS A 176 -1.27 -21.48 0.25
CA HIS A 176 -1.48 -21.95 1.61
C HIS A 176 -0.94 -20.94 2.62
N SER A 177 0.30 -20.48 2.45
CA SER A 177 0.93 -19.47 3.32
C SER A 177 0.14 -18.15 3.34
N LEU A 178 -0.34 -17.69 2.17
CA LEU A 178 -1.11 -16.45 2.06
C LEU A 178 -2.50 -16.60 2.70
N VAL A 179 -3.16 -17.74 2.52
CA VAL A 179 -4.48 -18.02 3.10
C VAL A 179 -4.39 -18.17 4.61
N GLU A 180 -3.39 -18.90 5.13
CA GLU A 180 -3.14 -19.01 6.56
C GLU A 180 -2.87 -17.64 7.17
N PHE A 181 -1.95 -16.88 6.57
CA PHE A 181 -1.66 -15.51 7.00
C PHE A 181 -2.93 -14.63 7.06
N ILE A 182 -3.75 -14.61 6.00
CA ILE A 182 -4.97 -13.79 5.99
C ILE A 182 -5.97 -14.26 7.06
N ASN A 183 -6.06 -15.56 7.32
CA ASN A 183 -6.95 -16.09 8.37
C ASN A 183 -6.46 -15.81 9.79
N GLU A 184 -5.15 -15.61 9.98
CA GLU A 184 -4.55 -15.25 11.28
C GLU A 184 -4.63 -13.74 11.59
N LEU A 185 -5.01 -12.91 10.61
CA LEU A 185 -5.20 -11.47 10.81
C LEU A 185 -6.47 -11.21 11.64
N GLU A 186 -6.33 -11.15 12.96
CA GLU A 186 -7.40 -10.75 13.87
C GLU A 186 -7.02 -9.50 14.71
N PRO A 187 -7.89 -8.48 14.83
CA PRO A 187 -9.07 -8.27 13.99
C PRO A 187 -8.66 -8.02 12.52
N LYS A 188 -9.57 -8.31 11.58
CA LYS A 188 -9.39 -7.96 10.16
C LYS A 188 -9.55 -6.45 9.99
N SER A 189 -8.49 -5.82 9.50
CA SER A 189 -8.43 -4.42 9.11
C SER A 189 -8.01 -4.33 7.64
N ASP A 190 -7.89 -3.12 7.08
CA ASP A 190 -7.19 -2.95 5.81
C ASP A 190 -5.80 -3.59 5.90
N LEU A 191 -5.44 -4.38 4.89
CA LEU A 191 -4.10 -4.95 4.74
C LEU A 191 -3.38 -4.18 3.65
N ILE A 192 -2.46 -3.32 4.04
CA ILE A 192 -1.73 -2.45 3.13
C ILE A 192 -0.62 -3.24 2.47
N ILE A 193 -0.45 -3.05 1.17
CA ILE A 193 0.53 -3.74 0.34
C ILE A 193 1.48 -2.69 -0.21
N VAL A 194 2.76 -2.84 0.08
CA VAL A 194 3.80 -2.04 -0.57
C VAL A 194 4.60 -2.94 -1.48
N ALA A 195 4.66 -2.57 -2.74
CA ALA A 195 5.42 -3.28 -3.76
C ALA A 195 6.50 -2.34 -4.32
N GLU A 196 7.77 -2.74 -4.15
CA GLU A 196 8.88 -2.10 -4.84
C GLU A 196 8.70 -2.28 -6.38
N ASN A 197 9.10 -1.29 -7.16
CA ASN A 197 9.07 -1.25 -8.62
C ASN A 197 10.52 -1.11 -9.11
N ASN A 198 10.96 -2.03 -9.97
CA ASN A 198 12.25 -1.92 -10.67
C ASN A 198 12.13 -1.05 -11.93
#